data_AF-A0A5B7JHS9-F1
#
_entry.id   AF-A0A5B7JHS9-F1
#
_cell.length_a   1.000
_cell.length_b   1.000
_cell.length_c   1.000
_cell.angle_alpha   90.00
_cell.angle_beta   90.00
_cell.angle_gamma   90.00
#
_symmetry.space_group_name_H-M   'P 1'
#
loop_
_entity.id
_entity.type
_entity.pdbx_description
1 polymer ?
#
loop_
_entity_poly.entity_id
_entity_poly.type
_entity_poly.pdbx_seq_one_letter_code
_entity_poly.pdbx_strand_id
1 'polypeptide(L)'
;MVPELKDLTYEEQLKEMGLPTLQDRGECGDLITMYKIVNDIEKIDKEDLVLLTEEDGRTKGHEKIKMRQCVKDNGKYSFPHRTVEKWNALDNGIVTAHT
;
A
#
# COMPACT_ATOMS: atom_id res chain seq x y z
N MET A 1 -28.77 0.25 -6.27
CA MET A 1 -28.56 -0.35 -7.60
C MET A 1 -29.08 0.62 -8.64
N VAL A 2 -28.24 0.99 -9.61
CA VAL A 2 -28.66 1.81 -10.76
C VAL A 2 -29.51 0.93 -11.68
N PRO A 3 -30.77 1.28 -11.99
CA PRO A 3 -31.68 0.42 -12.75
C PRO A 3 -31.17 0.04 -14.15
N GLU A 4 -30.38 0.91 -14.76
CA GLU A 4 -29.85 0.79 -16.13
C GLU A 4 -28.72 -0.23 -16.27
N LEU A 5 -28.10 -0.63 -15.14
CA LEU A 5 -26.93 -1.53 -15.14
C LEU A 5 -27.24 -2.91 -14.56
N LYS A 6 -28.52 -3.23 -14.35
CA LYS A 6 -28.96 -4.47 -13.67
C LYS A 6 -28.53 -5.75 -14.38
N ASP A 7 -28.36 -5.70 -15.69
CA ASP A 7 -28.00 -6.87 -16.51
C ASP A 7 -26.48 -7.09 -16.58
N LEU A 8 -25.69 -6.14 -16.09
CA LEU A 8 -24.23 -6.22 -16.06
C LEU A 8 -23.74 -6.92 -14.79
N THR A 9 -22.61 -7.59 -14.89
CA THR A 9 -21.92 -8.14 -13.72
C THR A 9 -21.39 -7.00 -12.83
N TYR A 10 -21.18 -7.28 -11.54
CA TYR A 10 -20.72 -6.27 -10.58
C TYR A 10 -19.44 -5.53 -11.04
N GLU A 11 -18.49 -6.27 -11.62
CA GLU A 11 -17.23 -5.69 -12.14
C GLU A 11 -17.48 -4.78 -13.35
N GLU A 12 -18.40 -5.16 -14.25
CA GLU A 12 -18.79 -4.32 -15.39
C GLU A 12 -19.54 -3.06 -14.94
N GLN A 13 -20.38 -3.17 -13.92
CA GLN A 13 -21.05 -2.01 -13.31
C GLN A 13 -20.05 -1.01 -12.75
N LEU A 14 -19.04 -1.50 -12.02
CA LEU A 14 -17.98 -0.64 -11.48
C LEU A 14 -17.21 0.06 -12.60
N LYS A 15 -16.87 -0.68 -13.66
CA LYS A 15 -16.17 -0.13 -14.83
C LYS A 15 -16.99 0.95 -15.54
N GLU A 16 -18.28 0.70 -15.77
CA GLU A 16 -19.19 1.65 -16.44
C GLU A 16 -19.37 2.94 -15.62
N MET A 17 -19.43 2.82 -14.29
CA MET A 17 -19.51 3.97 -13.39
C MET A 17 -18.15 4.67 -13.16
N GLY A 18 -17.06 4.14 -13.70
CA GLY A 18 -15.70 4.63 -13.44
C GLY A 18 -15.28 4.50 -11.97
N LEU A 19 -15.86 3.54 -11.23
CA LEU A 19 -15.60 3.33 -9.81
C LEU A 19 -14.52 2.27 -9.58
N PRO A 20 -13.59 2.49 -8.65
CA PRO A 20 -12.63 1.47 -8.25
C PRO A 20 -13.33 0.36 -7.45
N THR A 21 -12.78 -0.84 -7.52
CA THR A 21 -13.26 -2.00 -6.76
C THR A 21 -13.06 -1.79 -5.25
N LEU A 22 -13.74 -2.61 -4.44
CA LEU A 22 -13.53 -2.57 -3.00
C LEU A 22 -12.09 -2.93 -2.62
N GLN A 23 -11.49 -3.85 -3.37
CA GLN A 23 -10.10 -4.24 -3.20
C GLN A 23 -9.18 -3.05 -3.49
N ASP A 24 -9.33 -2.39 -4.64
CA ASP A 24 -8.51 -1.22 -5.01
C ASP A 24 -8.57 -0.11 -3.96
N ARG A 25 -9.76 0.13 -3.39
CA ARG A 25 -9.95 1.12 -2.31
C ARG A 25 -9.20 0.71 -1.05
N GLY A 26 -9.23 -0.56 -0.69
CA GLY A 26 -8.47 -1.10 0.44
C GLY A 26 -6.97 -0.94 0.24
N GLU A 27 -6.48 -1.29 -0.94
CA GLU A 27 -5.06 -1.17 -1.31
C GLU A 27 -4.58 0.28 -1.31
N CYS A 28 -5.41 1.20 -1.83
CA CYS A 28 -5.14 2.63 -1.78
C CYS A 28 -5.08 3.14 -0.33
N GLY A 29 -6.01 2.72 0.53
CA GLY A 29 -6.00 3.06 1.95
C GLY A 29 -4.76 2.55 2.69
N ASP A 30 -4.33 1.33 2.39
CA ASP A 30 -3.10 0.75 2.95
C ASP A 30 -1.86 1.58 2.54
N LEU A 31 -1.74 1.97 1.27
CA LEU A 31 -0.65 2.81 0.78
C LEU A 31 -0.64 4.22 1.39
N ILE A 32 -1.83 4.83 1.57
CA ILE A 32 -1.96 6.12 2.26
C ILE A 32 -1.46 6.00 3.70
N THR A 33 -1.82 4.92 4.39
CA THR A 33 -1.39 4.68 5.77
C THR A 33 0.14 4.51 5.84
N MET A 34 0.72 3.77 4.89
CA MET A 34 2.19 3.65 4.78
C MET A 34 2.86 4.99 4.54
N TYR A 35 2.34 5.82 3.63
CA TYR A 35 2.88 7.16 3.39
C TYR A 35 2.91 8.01 4.66
N LYS A 36 1.83 7.98 5.44
CA LYS A 36 1.74 8.72 6.71
C LYS A 36 2.73 8.23 7.75
N ILE A 37 2.95 6.91 7.85
CA ILE A 37 3.94 6.31 8.75
C ILE A 37 5.35 6.72 8.32
N VAL A 38 5.69 6.53 7.04
CA VAL A 38 7.05 6.80 6.52
C VAL A 38 7.41 8.28 6.67
N ASN A 39 6.47 9.19 6.40
CA ASN A 39 6.69 10.64 6.48
C ASN A 39 6.43 11.25 7.88
N ASP A 40 6.31 10.44 8.94
CA ASP A 40 6.09 10.93 10.32
C ASP A 40 4.82 11.78 10.51
N ILE A 41 3.82 11.63 9.63
CA ILE A 41 2.54 12.36 9.72
C ILE A 41 1.69 11.80 10.87
N GLU A 42 1.70 10.48 11.02
CA GLU A 42 1.07 9.78 12.16
C GLU A 42 2.17 9.24 13.08
N LYS A 43 2.02 9.50 14.40
CA LYS A 43 2.95 9.00 15.43
C LYS A 43 2.72 7.51 15.67
N ILE A 44 3.30 6.70 14.80
CA ILE A 44 3.37 5.25 14.94
C ILE A 44 4.86 4.90 14.97
N ASP A 45 5.27 4.09 15.94
CA ASP A 45 6.65 3.62 16.04
C ASP A 45 6.97 2.80 14.78
N LYS A 46 7.79 3.38 13.90
CA LYS A 46 8.13 2.79 12.59
C LYS A 46 8.82 1.45 12.78
N GLU A 47 9.67 1.38 13.80
CA GLU A 47 10.50 0.25 14.13
C GLU A 47 9.69 -1.00 14.51
N ASP A 48 8.47 -0.84 15.04
CA ASP A 48 7.60 -1.98 15.38
C ASP A 48 6.87 -2.53 14.15
N LEU A 49 6.57 -1.67 13.17
CA LEU A 49 5.82 -2.05 11.97
C LEU A 49 6.71 -2.48 10.80
N VAL A 50 7.83 -1.79 10.59
CA VAL A 50 8.66 -1.97 9.40
C VAL A 50 10.12 -1.60 9.64
N LEU A 51 11.02 -2.50 9.26
CA LEU A 51 12.46 -2.28 9.37
C LEU A 51 12.90 -1.44 8.18
N LEU A 52 13.17 -0.15 8.40
CA LEU A 52 13.87 0.68 7.43
C LEU A 52 15.27 0.10 7.24
N THR A 53 15.68 -0.07 5.98
CA THR A 53 17.01 -0.60 5.71
C THR A 53 18.01 0.55 5.66
N GLU A 54 18.90 0.62 6.64
CA GLU A 54 20.15 1.37 6.52
C GLU A 54 21.17 0.55 5.68
N GLU A 55 20.88 0.26 4.41
CA GLU A 55 21.89 -0.34 3.52
C GLU A 55 22.27 0.62 2.40
N ASP A 56 23.50 1.11 2.56
CA ASP A 56 24.36 1.93 1.71
C ASP A 56 24.66 1.31 0.33
N GLY A 57 23.61 0.93 -0.41
CA GLY A 57 23.68 0.32 -1.73
C GLY A 57 23.10 1.21 -2.82
N ARG A 58 23.59 2.45 -2.93
CA ARG A 58 23.17 3.43 -3.95
C ARG A 58 23.24 2.83 -5.36
N THR A 59 22.10 2.69 -6.02
CA THR A 59 21.96 3.02 -7.46
C THR A 59 20.54 3.03 -8.03
N LYS A 60 19.49 2.59 -7.32
CA LYS A 60 18.11 2.61 -7.86
C LYS A 60 17.02 2.83 -6.79
N GLY A 61 16.57 4.08 -6.60
CA GLY A 61 15.30 4.43 -5.94
C GLY A 61 15.37 4.87 -4.46
N HIS A 62 14.21 5.25 -3.89
CA HIS A 62 13.99 5.68 -2.50
C HIS A 62 14.36 4.59 -1.49
N GLU A 63 14.45 4.97 -0.21
CA GLU A 63 14.71 4.05 0.90
C GLU A 63 13.68 2.92 0.93
N LYS A 64 14.15 1.70 0.69
CA LYS A 64 13.30 0.52 0.68
C LYS A 64 13.04 0.03 2.08
N ILE A 65 11.80 -0.39 2.29
CA ILE A 65 11.34 -0.92 3.54
C ILE A 65 11.51 -2.44 3.53
N LYS A 66 12.20 -3.00 4.54
CA LYS A 66 12.30 -4.44 4.72
C LYS A 66 11.20 -4.92 5.66
N MET A 67 10.55 -5.99 5.22
CA MET A 67 9.61 -6.71 6.06
C MET A 67 10.38 -7.48 7.15
N ARG A 68 9.83 -7.46 8.38
CA ARG A 68 10.25 -8.39 9.44
C ARG A 68 9.88 -9.82 9.05
N GLN A 69 10.85 -10.72 9.06
CA GLN A 69 10.57 -12.14 8.79
C GLN A 69 9.66 -12.73 9.88
N CYS A 70 8.53 -13.30 9.46
CA CYS A 70 7.65 -14.08 10.32
C CYS A 70 7.87 -15.57 10.07
N VAL A 71 8.16 -16.33 11.13
CA VAL A 71 8.33 -17.80 11.05
C VAL A 71 6.97 -18.52 10.94
N LYS A 72 5.90 -17.88 11.40
CA LYS A 72 4.54 -18.45 11.44
C LYS A 72 3.63 -17.74 10.44
N ASP A 73 2.65 -18.47 9.92
CA ASP A 73 1.67 -17.97 8.94
C ASP A 73 0.66 -16.98 9.50
N ASN A 74 0.66 -16.72 10.81
CA ASN A 74 -0.25 -15.76 11.45
C ASN A 74 -0.04 -14.32 10.95
N GLY A 75 1.15 -13.99 10.47
CA GLY A 75 1.50 -12.66 9.97
C GLY A 75 1.17 -12.40 8.50
N LYS A 76 0.82 -13.41 7.69
CA LYS A 76 0.82 -13.29 6.22
C LYS A 76 -0.18 -12.27 5.64
N TYR A 77 -1.26 -11.98 6.36
CA TYR A 77 -2.27 -10.99 5.95
C TYR A 77 -2.22 -9.70 6.80
N SER A 78 -1.18 -9.55 7.62
CA SER A 78 -0.95 -8.34 8.41
C SER A 78 -0.74 -7.12 7.52
N PHE A 79 -0.97 -5.93 8.08
CA PHE A 79 -0.79 -4.67 7.36
C PHE A 79 0.61 -4.54 6.73
N PRO A 80 1.73 -4.78 7.45
CA PRO A 80 3.03 -4.70 6.81
C PRO A 80 3.15 -5.68 5.64
N HIS A 81 2.58 -6.89 5.73
CA HIS A 81 2.78 -7.96 4.74
C HIS A 81 2.10 -7.66 3.41
N ARG A 82 0.93 -7.03 3.46
CA ARG A 82 0.21 -6.64 2.24
C ARG A 82 0.73 -5.34 1.61
N THR A 83 1.41 -4.50 2.38
CA THR A 83 1.74 -3.13 1.94
C THR A 83 3.21 -2.95 1.53
N VAL A 84 4.16 -3.64 2.17
CA VAL A 84 5.60 -3.43 1.94
C VAL A 84 6.02 -3.68 0.49
N GLU A 85 5.55 -4.77 -0.13
CA GLU A 85 5.90 -5.09 -1.51
C GLU A 85 5.36 -4.03 -2.48
N LYS A 86 4.09 -3.63 -2.29
CA LYS A 86 3.43 -2.61 -3.12
C LYS A 86 4.11 -1.24 -2.98
N TRP A 87 4.45 -0.87 -1.75
CA TRP A 87 5.18 0.36 -1.46
C TRP A 87 6.54 0.40 -2.17
N ASN A 88 7.34 -0.65 -2.03
CA ASN A 88 8.66 -0.74 -2.66
C ASN A 88 8.62 -0.79 -4.20
N ALA A 89 7.45 -1.05 -4.79
CA ALA A 89 7.22 -1.00 -6.23
C ALA A 89 6.82 0.40 -6.75
N LEU A 90 6.52 1.34 -5.86
CA LEU A 90 6.18 2.72 -6.24
C LEU A 90 7.39 3.47 -6.80
N ASP A 91 7.13 4.48 -7.61
CA ASP A 91 8.18 5.38 -8.09
C ASP A 91 8.65 6.34 -6.98
N ASN A 92 9.92 6.73 -7.06
CA ASN A 92 10.54 7.65 -6.13
C ASN A 92 9.79 8.99 -6.06
N GLY A 93 9.31 9.50 -7.21
CA GLY A 93 8.59 10.77 -7.26
C GLY A 93 7.30 10.77 -6.44
N ILE A 94 6.65 9.62 -6.28
CA ILE A 94 5.41 9.47 -5.49
C ILE A 94 5.75 9.38 -4.01
N VAL A 95 6.77 8.59 -3.66
CA VAL A 95 7.17 8.35 -2.27
C VAL A 95 7.73 9.61 -1.61
N THR A 96 8.54 10.38 -2.34
CA THR A 96 9.15 11.63 -1.84
C THR A 96 8.35 12.87 -2.17
N ALA A 97 7.11 12.73 -2.66
CA ALA A 97 6.25 13.87 -2.92
C ALA A 97 5.93 14.57 -1.59
N HIS A 98 6.54 15.72 -1.37
CA HIS A 98 6.16 16.64 -0.31
C HIS A 98 5.02 17.54 -0.84
N THR A 99 3.99 17.72 -0.01
CA THR A 99 2.91 18.69 -0.29
C THR A 99 3.34 20.08 0.16
#